data_AF-A0AAD5FBK0-F1
#
_entry.id   AF-A0AAD5FBK0-F1
#
_cell.length_a   1.000
_cell.length_b   1.000
_cell.length_c   1.000
_cell.angle_alpha   90.00
_cell.angle_beta   90.00
_cell.angle_gamma   90.00
#
_symmetry.space_group_name_H-M   'P 1'
#
loop_
_entity.id
_entity.type
_entity.pdbx_description
1 polymer ?
#
loop_
_entity_poly.entity_id
_entity_poly.type
_entity_poly.pdbx_seq_one_letter_code
_entity_poly.pdbx_strand_id
1 'polypeptide(L)'
;MSKREGEGCARKRKTEECVNRSSSVIEAFRVFQQELDTKHDKYERLVKLSRDITIESKRTIFLLHRVTSAPNIEEVLNEAEVRLDAVRQKISHIAEELGEDDLYQFHKAFMSGIQEYVEAVSFHHFIKHRTLISLEEINARLVFTRDEKTEAKVSPATPPSAAASPEAPCFFTCVLLAVMLNTHT
;
A
#
# COMPACT_ATOMS: atom_id res chain seq x y z
N MET A 1 74.35 8.86 -29.62
CA MET A 1 73.05 8.26 -30.01
C MET A 1 72.44 7.70 -28.73
N SER A 2 71.24 7.99 -28.25
CA SER A 2 70.10 8.74 -28.80
C SER A 2 69.28 9.29 -27.63
N LYS A 3 68.81 10.54 -27.78
CA LYS A 3 67.69 11.11 -27.03
C LYS A 3 66.42 10.31 -27.34
N ARG A 4 65.57 10.06 -26.33
CA ARG A 4 64.14 9.77 -26.55
C ARG A 4 63.36 10.66 -25.60
N GLU A 5 62.94 11.81 -26.13
CA GLU A 5 61.94 12.65 -25.51
C GLU A 5 60.57 12.00 -25.74
N GLY A 6 59.82 11.78 -24.66
CA GLY A 6 58.48 11.21 -24.72
C GLY A 6 57.48 12.27 -25.16
N GLU A 7 57.03 12.19 -26.42
CA GLU A 7 55.87 12.94 -26.89
C GLU A 7 54.59 12.36 -26.27
N GLY A 8 54.09 13.02 -25.23
CA GLY A 8 52.74 12.82 -24.73
C GLY A 8 51.72 13.35 -25.74
N CYS A 9 51.12 12.45 -26.52
CA CYS A 9 49.99 12.79 -27.39
C CYS A 9 48.74 13.10 -26.52
N ALA A 10 48.48 14.39 -26.28
CA ALA A 10 47.27 14.88 -25.65
C ALA A 10 46.07 14.70 -26.60
N ARG A 11 45.48 13.50 -26.61
CA ARG A 11 44.24 13.22 -27.34
C ARG A 11 43.06 13.81 -26.58
N LYS A 12 42.86 15.13 -26.67
CA LYS A 12 41.58 15.77 -26.34
C LYS A 12 40.51 15.24 -27.29
N ARG A 13 39.82 14.16 -26.91
CA ARG A 13 38.54 13.80 -27.51
C ARG A 13 37.52 14.85 -27.06
N LYS A 14 37.33 15.88 -27.88
CA LYS A 14 36.09 16.65 -27.87
C LYS A 14 35.00 15.73 -28.42
N THR A 15 34.37 14.97 -27.53
CA THR A 15 33.02 14.47 -27.76
C THR A 15 32.07 15.46 -27.08
N GLU A 16 31.96 16.63 -27.68
CA GLU A 16 30.85 17.55 -27.42
C GLU A 16 29.98 17.54 -28.67
N GLU A 17 29.43 16.36 -29.00
CA GLU A 17 28.24 16.33 -29.83
C GLU A 17 27.11 16.91 -28.99
N CYS A 18 26.60 18.05 -29.43
CA CYS A 18 25.41 18.69 -28.91
C CYS A 18 24.25 17.69 -29.06
N VAL A 19 24.02 16.88 -28.02
CA VAL A 19 22.79 16.09 -27.90
C VAL A 19 21.66 17.10 -27.93
N ASN A 20 20.91 17.11 -29.04
CA ASN A 20 19.77 17.98 -29.21
C ASN A 20 18.80 17.72 -28.05
N ARG A 21 18.81 18.61 -27.05
CA ARG A 21 18.06 18.48 -25.77
C ARG A 21 16.55 18.50 -25.96
N SER A 22 16.09 18.77 -27.17
CA SER A 22 14.70 18.75 -27.61
C SER A 22 14.46 17.72 -28.71
N SER A 23 15.26 16.64 -28.78
CA SER A 23 14.91 15.51 -29.62
C SER A 23 13.68 14.80 -29.04
N SER A 24 12.82 14.27 -29.91
CA SER A 24 11.63 13.50 -29.52
C SER A 24 11.96 12.35 -28.55
N VAL A 25 13.13 11.74 -28.70
CA VAL A 25 13.64 10.70 -27.81
C VAL A 25 13.88 11.25 -26.40
N ILE A 26 14.56 12.40 -26.27
CA ILE A 26 14.82 13.03 -24.96
C ILE A 26 13.52 13.45 -24.29
N GLU A 27 12.53 13.93 -25.06
CA GLU A 27 11.21 14.26 -24.53
C GLU A 27 10.46 13.01 -24.01
N ALA A 28 10.50 11.90 -24.75
CA ALA A 28 9.93 10.63 -24.29
C ALA A 28 10.60 10.14 -22.98
N PHE A 29 11.92 10.22 -22.88
CA PHE A 29 12.63 9.85 -21.64
C PHE A 29 12.28 10.76 -20.45
N ARG A 30 11.91 12.03 -20.67
CA ARG A 30 11.42 12.91 -19.59
C ARG A 30 10.05 12.47 -19.08
N VAL A 31 9.17 12.02 -19.98
CA VAL A 31 7.86 11.46 -19.58
C VAL A 31 8.07 10.18 -18.78
N PHE A 32 8.91 9.26 -19.28
CA PHE A 32 9.23 8.03 -18.54
C PHE A 32 9.86 8.30 -17.17
N GLN A 33 10.73 9.32 -17.07
CA GLN A 33 11.29 9.72 -15.80
C GLN A 33 10.18 10.17 -14.83
N GLN A 34 9.27 11.04 -15.26
CA GLN A 34 8.16 11.52 -14.42
C GLN A 34 7.23 10.38 -13.96
N GLU A 35 6.93 9.44 -14.85
CA GLU A 35 6.13 8.26 -14.51
C GLU A 35 6.83 7.38 -13.48
N LEU A 36 8.13 7.10 -13.68
CA LEU A 36 8.91 6.31 -12.74
C LEU A 36 9.07 7.00 -11.39
N ASP A 37 9.34 8.31 -11.37
CA ASP A 37 9.49 9.10 -10.14
C ASP A 37 8.17 9.06 -9.34
N THR A 38 7.03 9.31 -10.00
CA THR A 38 5.69 9.22 -9.39
C THR A 38 5.43 7.84 -8.80
N LYS A 39 5.82 6.79 -9.52
CA LYS A 39 5.66 5.40 -9.08
C LYS A 39 6.51 5.07 -7.86
N HIS A 40 7.77 5.52 -7.83
CA HIS A 40 8.66 5.31 -6.70
C HIS A 40 8.16 6.08 -5.46
N ASP A 41 7.72 7.32 -5.62
CA ASP A 41 7.16 8.11 -4.53
C ASP A 41 5.94 7.42 -3.91
N LYS A 42 5.05 6.86 -4.74
CA LYS A 42 3.92 6.04 -4.27
C LYS A 42 4.39 4.80 -3.51
N TYR A 43 5.34 4.06 -4.06
CA TYR A 43 5.90 2.86 -3.42
C TYR A 43 6.45 3.18 -2.02
N GLU A 44 7.20 4.28 -1.87
CA GLU A 44 7.74 4.74 -0.59
C GLU A 44 6.65 5.13 0.41
N ARG A 45 5.54 5.75 -0.04
CA ARG A 45 4.37 6.02 0.82
C ARG A 45 3.74 4.72 1.33
N LEU A 46 3.57 3.74 0.46
CA LEU A 46 3.04 2.42 0.84
C LEU A 46 3.96 1.67 1.82
N VAL A 47 5.27 1.71 1.62
CA VAL A 47 6.24 1.10 2.55
C VAL A 47 6.15 1.71 3.94
N LYS A 48 5.97 3.03 4.04
CA LYS A 48 5.79 3.72 5.33
C LYS A 48 4.52 3.27 6.05
N LEU A 49 3.39 3.25 5.35
CA LEU A 49 2.12 2.75 5.90
C LEU A 49 2.23 1.28 6.35
N SER A 50 2.86 0.44 5.52
CA SER A 50 3.15 -0.96 5.84
C SER A 50 3.93 -1.12 7.13
N ARG A 51 4.99 -0.33 7.29
CA ARG A 51 5.83 -0.36 8.49
C ARG A 51 5.05 0.02 9.73
N ASP A 52 4.20 1.04 9.63
CA ASP A 52 3.35 1.50 10.73
C ASP A 52 2.28 0.48 11.12
N ILE A 53 1.78 -0.30 10.16
CA ILE A 53 0.90 -1.44 10.40
C ILE A 53 1.65 -2.54 11.12
N THR A 54 2.81 -2.97 10.60
CA THR A 54 3.62 -4.03 11.22
C THR A 54 3.96 -3.71 12.67
N ILE A 55 4.41 -2.48 12.95
CA ILE A 55 4.77 -2.08 14.31
C ILE A 55 3.57 -2.19 15.26
N GLU A 56 2.41 -1.69 14.83
CA GLU A 56 1.23 -1.65 15.71
C GLU A 56 0.58 -3.04 15.87
N SER A 57 0.57 -3.86 14.82
CA SER A 57 0.16 -5.26 14.89
C SER A 57 1.06 -6.06 15.85
N LYS A 58 2.39 -5.91 15.76
CA LYS A 58 3.33 -6.55 16.71
C LYS A 58 3.09 -6.13 18.14
N ARG A 59 2.91 -4.83 18.39
CA ARG A 59 2.60 -4.31 19.73
C ARG A 59 1.31 -4.93 20.28
N THR A 60 0.32 -5.11 19.43
CA THR A 60 -0.94 -5.77 19.77
C THR A 60 -0.73 -7.25 20.10
N ILE A 61 0.07 -7.98 19.31
CA ILE A 61 0.45 -9.37 19.61
C ILE A 61 1.14 -9.47 20.97
N PHE A 62 2.11 -8.58 21.27
CA PHE A 62 2.77 -8.55 22.58
C PHE A 62 1.80 -8.20 23.73
N LEU A 63 0.84 -7.31 23.50
CA LEU A 63 -0.22 -7.02 24.47
C LEU A 63 -1.05 -8.27 24.76
N LEU A 64 -1.47 -9.00 23.72
CA LEU A 64 -2.25 -10.23 23.82
C LEU A 64 -1.49 -11.37 24.53
N HIS A 65 -0.18 -11.46 24.37
CA HIS A 65 0.63 -12.43 25.12
C HIS A 65 0.54 -12.27 26.64
N ARG A 66 0.31 -11.04 27.14
CA ARG A 66 0.22 -10.74 28.58
C ARG A 66 -1.11 -11.18 29.20
N VAL A 67 -2.14 -11.42 28.37
CA VAL A 67 -3.49 -11.80 28.80
C VAL A 67 -3.48 -13.11 29.59
N THR A 68 -2.64 -14.08 29.21
CA THR A 68 -2.57 -15.40 29.85
C THR A 68 -2.21 -15.35 31.34
N SER A 69 -1.71 -14.22 31.84
CA SER A 69 -1.28 -14.03 33.23
C SER A 69 -2.04 -12.95 33.99
N ALA A 70 -3.02 -12.29 33.37
CA ALA A 70 -3.75 -11.16 33.96
C ALA A 70 -5.15 -11.56 34.45
N PRO A 71 -5.64 -11.00 35.58
CA PRO A 71 -7.01 -11.20 36.03
C PRO A 71 -8.04 -10.48 35.14
N ASN A 72 -7.63 -9.44 34.41
CA ASN A 72 -8.50 -8.55 33.63
C ASN A 72 -8.42 -8.84 32.12
N ILE A 73 -8.74 -10.06 31.72
CA ILE A 73 -8.64 -10.53 30.33
C ILE A 73 -9.47 -9.66 29.36
N GLU A 74 -10.71 -9.32 29.74
CA GLU A 74 -11.61 -8.54 28.87
C GLU A 74 -11.11 -7.12 28.60
N GLU A 75 -10.54 -6.44 29.60
CA GLU A 75 -10.00 -5.08 29.44
C GLU A 75 -8.87 -5.06 28.40
N VAL A 76 -7.96 -6.04 28.48
CA VAL A 76 -6.85 -6.16 27.54
C VAL A 76 -7.32 -6.53 26.13
N LEU A 77 -8.34 -7.39 26.02
CA LEU A 77 -8.93 -7.73 24.72
C LEU A 77 -9.63 -6.54 24.06
N ASN A 78 -10.31 -5.69 24.85
CA ASN A 78 -10.91 -4.46 24.36
C ASN A 78 -9.84 -3.43 23.96
N GLU A 79 -8.77 -3.29 24.74
CA GLU A 79 -7.63 -2.45 24.37
C GLU A 79 -6.99 -2.91 23.05
N ALA A 80 -6.79 -4.22 22.89
CA ALA A 80 -6.27 -4.81 21.66
C ALA A 80 -7.20 -4.55 20.46
N GLU A 81 -8.52 -4.66 20.63
CA GLU A 81 -9.49 -4.36 19.57
C GLU A 81 -9.39 -2.90 19.10
N VAL A 82 -9.28 -1.94 20.02
CA VAL A 82 -9.11 -0.52 19.70
C VAL A 82 -7.82 -0.28 18.91
N ARG A 83 -6.73 -0.98 19.23
CA ARG A 83 -5.49 -0.90 18.44
C ARG A 83 -5.64 -1.52 17.06
N LEU A 84 -6.36 -2.64 16.95
CA LEU A 84 -6.65 -3.27 15.65
C LEU A 84 -7.54 -2.38 14.78
N ASP A 85 -8.47 -1.61 15.35
CA ASP A 85 -9.22 -0.57 14.62
C ASP A 85 -8.28 0.48 14.01
N ALA A 86 -7.32 0.98 14.79
CA ALA A 86 -6.33 1.93 14.29
C ALA A 86 -5.47 1.32 13.16
N VAL A 87 -5.17 0.02 13.23
CA VAL A 87 -4.49 -0.70 12.14
C VAL A 87 -5.37 -0.78 10.90
N ARG A 88 -6.67 -1.08 11.04
CA ARG A 88 -7.63 -1.10 9.91
C ARG A 88 -7.69 0.26 9.20
N GLN A 89 -7.65 1.36 9.95
CA GLN A 89 -7.58 2.71 9.35
C GLN A 89 -6.28 2.95 8.56
N LYS A 90 -5.14 2.39 8.98
CA LYS A 90 -3.92 2.47 8.15
C LYS A 90 -4.03 1.63 6.88
N ILE A 91 -4.74 0.50 6.94
CA ILE A 91 -5.01 -0.34 5.78
C ILE A 91 -5.94 0.37 4.79
N SER A 92 -6.92 1.15 5.26
CA SER A 92 -7.76 1.95 4.37
C SER A 92 -6.94 3.00 3.61
N HIS A 93 -5.96 3.64 4.26
CA HIS A 93 -5.03 4.55 3.57
C HIS A 93 -4.16 3.86 2.51
N ILE A 94 -3.79 2.59 2.70
CA ILE A 94 -3.11 1.81 1.64
C ILE A 94 -4.04 1.66 0.44
N ALA A 95 -5.31 1.33 0.66
CA ALA A 95 -6.27 1.18 -0.43
C ALA A 95 -6.55 2.51 -1.15
N GLU A 96 -6.61 3.63 -0.42
CA GLU A 96 -6.70 4.97 -1.01
C GLU A 96 -5.49 5.33 -1.87
N GLU A 97 -4.28 4.99 -1.42
CA GLU A 97 -3.03 5.24 -2.14
C GLU A 97 -2.89 4.37 -3.40
N LEU A 98 -3.40 3.13 -3.35
CA LEU A 98 -3.43 2.23 -4.51
C LEU A 98 -4.43 2.70 -5.58
N GLY A 99 -5.60 3.19 -5.19
CA GLY A 99 -6.60 3.71 -6.14
C GLY A 99 -7.00 2.66 -7.18
N GLU A 100 -6.84 3.00 -8.46
CA GLU A 100 -7.12 2.10 -9.61
C GLU A 100 -5.86 1.41 -10.17
N ASP A 101 -4.70 1.58 -9.53
CA ASP A 101 -3.46 0.98 -10.02
C ASP A 101 -3.44 -0.55 -9.87
N ASP A 102 -2.61 -1.21 -10.67
CA ASP A 102 -2.38 -2.65 -10.56
C ASP A 102 -1.77 -3.01 -9.20
N LEU A 103 -2.56 -3.70 -8.37
CA LEU A 103 -2.20 -4.18 -7.04
C LEU A 103 -0.90 -4.98 -7.04
N TYR A 104 -0.67 -5.82 -8.07
CA TYR A 104 0.50 -6.70 -8.13
C TYR A 104 1.80 -5.92 -8.25
N GLN A 105 1.76 -4.71 -8.81
CA GLN A 105 2.93 -3.86 -8.95
C GLN A 105 3.44 -3.34 -7.61
N PHE A 106 2.54 -3.09 -6.65
CA PHE A 106 2.87 -2.48 -5.35
C PHE A 106 2.77 -3.45 -4.18
N HIS A 107 2.26 -4.67 -4.39
CA HIS A 107 2.11 -5.73 -3.40
C HIS A 107 3.32 -5.83 -2.44
N LYS A 108 4.55 -5.85 -2.98
CA LYS A 108 5.77 -5.97 -2.17
C LYS A 108 5.97 -4.83 -1.15
N ALA A 109 5.40 -3.66 -1.36
CA ALA A 109 5.51 -2.52 -0.44
C ALA A 109 4.75 -2.76 0.87
N PHE A 110 3.54 -3.32 0.78
CA PHE A 110 2.60 -3.36 1.91
C PHE A 110 2.34 -4.75 2.50
N MET A 111 2.79 -5.79 1.82
CA MET A 111 2.43 -7.16 2.17
C MET A 111 2.87 -7.64 3.55
N SER A 112 4.05 -7.22 3.99
CA SER A 112 4.54 -7.53 5.32
C SER A 112 3.63 -6.95 6.41
N GLY A 113 3.09 -5.74 6.21
CA GLY A 113 2.10 -5.14 7.09
C GLY A 113 0.81 -5.95 7.15
N ILE A 114 0.28 -6.36 6.00
CA ILE A 114 -0.98 -7.12 5.93
C ILE A 114 -0.84 -8.49 6.60
N GLN A 115 0.26 -9.21 6.38
CA GLN A 115 0.52 -10.49 7.04
C GLN A 115 0.53 -10.34 8.55
N GLU A 116 1.20 -9.31 9.06
CA GLU A 116 1.25 -9.04 10.50
C GLU A 116 -0.12 -8.67 11.08
N TYR A 117 -0.94 -7.92 10.35
CA TYR A 117 -2.33 -7.65 10.73
C TYR A 117 -3.14 -8.95 10.83
N VAL A 118 -3.03 -9.83 9.83
CA VAL A 118 -3.71 -11.14 9.82
C VAL A 118 -3.30 -11.97 11.03
N GLU A 119 -2.01 -12.00 11.37
CA GLU A 119 -1.50 -12.66 12.58
C GLU A 119 -2.15 -12.08 13.84
N ALA A 120 -2.16 -10.76 13.98
CA ALA A 120 -2.71 -10.10 15.16
C ALA A 120 -4.22 -10.33 15.34
N VAL A 121 -5.03 -10.21 14.28
CA VAL A 121 -6.48 -10.46 14.37
C VAL A 121 -6.80 -11.92 14.61
N SER A 122 -6.04 -12.83 14.00
CA SER A 122 -6.20 -14.28 14.22
C SER A 122 -5.88 -14.64 15.66
N PHE A 123 -4.80 -14.06 16.22
CA PHE A 123 -4.41 -14.32 17.59
C PHE A 123 -5.43 -13.76 18.60
N HIS A 124 -5.90 -12.53 18.38
CA HIS A 124 -6.99 -11.93 19.18
C HIS A 124 -8.25 -12.81 19.16
N HIS A 125 -8.70 -13.19 17.97
CA HIS A 125 -9.89 -14.02 17.79
C HIS A 125 -9.74 -15.39 18.46
N PHE A 126 -8.57 -16.02 18.34
CA PHE A 126 -8.30 -17.31 18.98
C PHE A 126 -8.33 -17.22 20.51
N ILE A 127 -7.80 -16.14 21.11
CA ILE A 127 -7.87 -15.96 22.57
C ILE A 127 -9.33 -15.82 23.03
N LYS A 128 -10.16 -15.12 22.27
CA LYS A 128 -11.56 -14.84 22.61
C LYS A 128 -12.50 -16.03 22.38
N HIS A 129 -12.34 -16.74 21.26
CA HIS A 129 -13.30 -17.74 20.78
C HIS A 129 -12.76 -19.18 20.76
N ARG A 130 -11.44 -19.37 20.89
CA ARG A 130 -10.75 -20.68 20.77
C ARG A 130 -10.94 -21.34 19.39
N THR A 131 -11.22 -20.54 18.37
CA THR A 131 -11.38 -20.94 16.98
C THR A 131 -10.43 -20.14 16.09
N LEU A 132 -10.18 -20.63 14.87
CA LEU A 132 -9.48 -19.86 13.86
C LEU A 132 -10.50 -19.00 13.10
N ILE A 133 -10.14 -17.74 12.86
CA ILE A 133 -10.94 -16.81 12.08
C ILE A 133 -10.90 -17.18 10.59
N SER A 134 -12.03 -17.05 9.89
CA SER A 134 -12.10 -17.28 8.45
C SER A 134 -11.56 -16.10 7.65
N LEU A 135 -11.19 -16.36 6.39
CA LEU A 135 -10.74 -15.31 5.48
C LEU A 135 -11.86 -14.30 5.20
N GLU A 136 -13.10 -14.80 5.07
CA GLU A 136 -14.30 -14.02 4.85
C GLU A 136 -14.54 -13.03 5.99
N GLU A 137 -14.36 -13.46 7.24
CA GLU A 137 -14.48 -12.60 8.42
C GLU A 137 -13.38 -11.54 8.49
N ILE A 138 -12.15 -11.84 8.07
CA ILE A 138 -11.08 -10.84 7.99
C ILE A 138 -11.44 -9.81 6.92
N ASN A 139 -11.86 -10.26 5.73
CA ASN A 139 -12.24 -9.38 4.62
C ASN A 139 -13.43 -8.48 4.98
N ALA A 140 -14.43 -9.00 5.68
CA ALA A 140 -15.59 -8.23 6.12
C ALA A 140 -15.19 -7.04 7.01
N ARG A 141 -14.11 -7.16 7.79
CA ARG A 141 -13.58 -6.07 8.63
C ARG A 141 -12.74 -5.03 7.86
N LEU A 142 -12.42 -5.31 6.59
CA LEU A 142 -11.62 -4.45 5.72
C LEU A 142 -12.46 -3.83 4.59
N VAL A 143 -13.79 -3.84 4.72
CA VAL A 143 -14.69 -3.11 3.83
C VAL A 143 -14.81 -1.67 4.33
N PHE A 144 -14.28 -0.73 3.55
CA PHE A 144 -14.35 0.69 3.85
C PHE A 144 -15.32 1.35 2.88
N THR A 145 -16.42 1.89 3.39
CA THR A 145 -17.33 2.74 2.60
C THR A 145 -16.83 4.17 2.65
N ARG A 146 -16.72 4.81 1.48
CA ARG A 146 -16.63 6.27 1.43
C ARG A 146 -17.99 6.82 1.82
N ASP A 147 -18.12 7.36 3.02
CA ASP A 147 -19.24 8.24 3.32
C ASP A 147 -19.05 9.51 2.50
N GLU A 148 -19.81 9.60 1.41
CA GLU A 148 -20.01 10.83 0.64
C GLU A 148 -20.66 11.89 1.54
N LYS A 149 -19.88 12.49 2.45
CA LYS A 149 -20.29 13.70 3.14
C LYS A 149 -20.03 14.89 2.23
N THR A 150 -20.72 14.89 1.10
CA THR A 150 -20.75 16.00 0.15
C THR A 150 -21.61 17.09 0.77
N GLU A 151 -20.98 18.19 1.21
CA GLU A 151 -21.70 19.43 1.52
C GLU A 151 -22.47 19.87 0.28
N ALA A 152 -23.77 19.60 0.27
CA ALA A 152 -24.70 19.99 -0.77
C ALA A 152 -24.84 21.52 -0.78
N LYS A 153 -24.09 22.20 -1.64
CA LYS A 153 -24.43 23.57 -2.06
C LYS A 153 -25.49 23.50 -3.15
N VAL A 154 -26.74 23.75 -2.75
CA VAL A 154 -27.94 23.76 -3.58
C VAL A 154 -27.88 24.81 -4.70
N SER A 155 -28.12 24.41 -5.95
CA SER A 155 -28.93 25.15 -6.94
C SER A 155 -29.37 24.23 -8.09
N PRO A 156 -30.51 24.50 -8.78
CA PRO A 156 -31.42 23.42 -9.19
C PRO A 156 -31.54 23.12 -10.70
N ALA A 157 -32.05 21.90 -10.94
CA ALA A 157 -32.93 21.43 -12.02
C ALA A 157 -32.35 21.02 -13.39
N THR A 158 -32.45 19.71 -13.69
CA THR A 158 -33.10 19.12 -14.89
C THR A 158 -33.49 17.64 -14.58
N PRO A 159 -34.63 17.09 -15.08
CA PRO A 159 -35.18 15.79 -14.65
C PRO A 159 -34.54 14.56 -15.32
N PRO A 160 -34.89 13.33 -14.88
CA PRO A 160 -34.05 12.14 -15.02
C PRO A 160 -34.35 11.32 -16.28
N SER A 161 -33.30 10.74 -16.89
CA SER A 161 -33.42 9.58 -17.76
C SER A 161 -32.81 8.37 -17.06
N ALA A 162 -33.66 7.37 -16.86
CA ALA A 162 -33.33 6.10 -16.23
C ALA A 162 -32.37 5.26 -17.08
N ALA A 163 -31.34 4.72 -16.43
CA ALA A 163 -30.80 3.40 -16.71
C ALA A 163 -29.97 2.98 -15.48
N ALA A 164 -30.58 2.18 -14.62
CA ALA A 164 -29.88 1.47 -13.57
C ALA A 164 -29.08 0.33 -14.20
N SER A 165 -27.78 0.28 -13.90
CA SER A 165 -26.97 -0.92 -13.93
C SER A 165 -26.35 -1.08 -12.54
N PRO A 166 -26.58 -2.20 -11.83
CA PRO A 166 -25.68 -2.57 -10.75
C PRO A 166 -24.36 -3.05 -11.39
N GLU A 167 -23.36 -3.39 -10.59
CA GLU A 167 -22.03 -3.90 -10.99
C GLU A 167 -20.95 -2.81 -11.07
N ALA A 168 -20.71 -2.12 -9.95
CA ALA A 168 -19.34 -1.71 -9.64
C ALA A 168 -18.74 -2.83 -8.77
N PRO A 169 -17.77 -3.63 -9.26
CA PRO A 169 -17.01 -4.48 -8.36
C PRO A 169 -16.34 -3.57 -7.33
N CYS A 170 -16.65 -3.81 -6.07
CA CYS A 170 -16.14 -3.02 -4.96
C CYS A 170 -14.61 -3.10 -4.98
N PHE A 171 -13.93 -2.03 -5.41
CA PHE A 171 -12.46 -1.94 -5.53
C PHE A 171 -11.73 -2.38 -4.25
N PHE A 172 -12.41 -2.33 -3.11
CA PHE A 172 -11.90 -2.73 -1.80
C PHE A 172 -11.88 -4.23 -1.53
N THR A 173 -12.72 -5.04 -2.21
CA THR A 173 -12.73 -6.51 -2.01
C THR A 173 -11.50 -7.23 -2.57
N CYS A 174 -10.69 -6.56 -3.39
CA CYS A 174 -9.58 -7.20 -4.11
C CYS A 174 -8.25 -7.23 -3.34
N VAL A 175 -8.08 -6.40 -2.30
CA VAL A 175 -6.78 -6.26 -1.61
C VAL A 175 -6.34 -7.57 -0.95
N LEU A 176 -7.23 -8.38 -0.39
CA LEU A 176 -6.85 -9.66 0.23
C LEU A 176 -6.99 -10.87 -0.72
N LEU A 177 -7.96 -10.84 -1.65
CA LEU A 177 -8.20 -11.95 -2.58
C LEU A 177 -7.01 -12.15 -3.54
N ALA A 178 -6.39 -11.05 -4.01
CA ALA A 178 -5.18 -11.09 -4.82
C ALA A 178 -3.93 -11.51 -4.02
N VAL A 179 -3.93 -11.26 -2.70
CA VAL A 179 -2.80 -11.46 -1.78
C VAL A 179 -2.66 -12.91 -1.31
N MET A 180 -3.77 -13.59 -0.99
CA MET A 180 -3.72 -14.95 -0.42
C MET A 180 -3.74 -16.07 -1.48
N LEU A 181 -4.16 -15.81 -2.72
CA LEU A 181 -4.18 -16.83 -3.78
C LEU A 181 -2.80 -17.17 -4.36
N ASN A 182 -1.73 -16.44 -4.00
CA ASN A 182 -0.40 -16.60 -4.62
C ASN A 182 0.73 -17.02 -3.67
N THR A 183 0.44 -17.50 -2.46
CA THR A 183 1.46 -18.14 -1.59
C THR A 183 1.61 -19.65 -1.84
N HIS A 184 0.98 -20.18 -2.88
CA HIS A 184 1.06 -21.58 -3.30
C HIS A 184 1.58 -21.73 -4.75
N THR A 185 2.79 -21.23 -5.03
CA THR A 185 3.65 -21.69 -6.13
C THR A 185 5.11 -21.58 -5.75
#